data_AF-A0A1G9PIL1-F1
#
_entry.id   AF-A0A1G9PIL1-F1
#
_cell.length_a   1.000
_cell.length_b   1.000
_cell.length_c   1.000
_cell.angle_alpha   90.00
_cell.angle_beta   90.00
_cell.angle_gamma   90.00
#
_symmetry.space_group_name_H-M   'P 1'
#
loop_
_entity.id
_entity.type
_entity.pdbx_description
1 polymer ?
#
loop_
_entity_poly.entity_id
_entity_poly.type
_entity_poly.pdbx_seq_one_letter_code
_entity_poly.pdbx_strand_id
1 'polypeptide(L)'
;MSDPEDSAEPLQKLPAGMSRRYAEYKPAPSGVAAPPPTNVGGYDELLNYFQERGQALPRKAESLAAIDRAINAAGDEGFPAELARPIGMFYGDVLTHTIPGAHWEVVEEGYPRVHITRSAAVDVVRVALGRLAIAEPTLEQNFAHVLEVVRREP
;
A
#
# COMPACT_ATOMS: atom_id res chain seq x y z
N MET A 1 48.77 -5.61 22.59
CA MET A 1 47.60 -4.72 22.48
C MET A 1 47.56 -4.30 21.02
N SER A 2 46.54 -4.77 20.31
CA SER A 2 46.37 -4.58 18.88
C SER A 2 45.54 -3.34 18.60
N ASP A 3 45.96 -2.53 17.64
CA ASP A 3 45.04 -1.74 16.80
C ASP A 3 44.31 -2.71 15.85
N PRO A 4 43.05 -2.42 15.48
CA PRO A 4 42.87 -1.81 14.16
C PRO A 4 41.75 -0.75 14.07
N GLU A 5 41.94 0.07 13.02
CA GLU A 5 41.06 1.05 12.38
C GLU A 5 39.62 0.55 12.10
N ASP A 6 38.64 1.47 12.13
CA ASP A 6 37.89 1.91 10.93
C ASP A 6 36.58 2.64 11.31
N SER A 7 36.46 3.91 10.89
CA SER A 7 35.20 4.56 10.52
C SER A 7 35.53 5.92 9.92
N ALA A 8 36.05 5.86 8.70
CA ALA A 8 36.09 7.00 7.81
C ALA A 8 34.69 7.28 7.24
N GLU A 9 33.83 7.95 8.01
CA GLU A 9 32.69 8.66 7.41
C GLU A 9 33.19 10.03 6.92
N PRO A 10 33.04 10.35 5.62
CA PRO A 10 33.36 11.69 5.16
C PRO A 10 32.28 12.65 5.69
N LEU A 11 32.62 13.38 6.76
CA LEU A 11 31.91 14.59 7.15
C LEU A 11 31.73 15.46 5.90
N GLN A 12 30.49 15.62 5.48
CA GLN A 12 30.09 16.43 4.33
C GLN A 12 30.62 17.86 4.53
N LYS A 13 31.81 18.15 3.99
CA LYS A 13 32.45 19.46 4.13
C LYS A 13 31.72 20.44 3.24
N LEU A 14 31.04 21.38 3.87
CA LEU A 14 30.44 22.53 3.19
C LEU A 14 31.51 23.29 2.40
N PRO A 15 31.17 23.83 1.21
CA PRO A 15 32.10 24.63 0.41
C PRO A 15 32.60 25.86 1.19
N ALA A 16 33.85 26.22 0.95
CA ALA A 16 34.51 27.34 1.63
C ALA A 16 33.79 28.66 1.29
N GLY A 17 33.17 29.29 2.30
CA GLY A 17 32.49 30.59 2.17
C GLY A 17 31.12 30.67 2.84
N MET A 18 30.51 29.54 3.23
CA MET A 18 29.22 29.54 3.93
C MET A 18 29.42 29.66 5.46
N SER A 19 29.12 30.83 6.02
CA SER A 19 29.08 31.04 7.47
C SER A 19 27.99 30.16 8.09
N ARG A 20 28.34 29.35 9.10
CA ARG A 20 27.46 28.40 9.84
C ARG A 20 26.23 29.03 10.52
N ARG A 21 25.97 30.33 10.32
CA ARG A 21 24.99 31.12 11.09
C ARG A 21 23.68 31.39 10.34
N TYR A 22 23.50 30.93 9.11
CA TYR A 22 22.32 31.25 8.30
C TYR A 22 21.75 30.08 7.48
N ALA A 23 21.90 28.84 7.95
CA ALA A 23 20.89 27.85 7.60
C ALA A 23 19.67 28.15 8.47
N GLU A 24 18.89 29.17 8.11
CA GLU A 24 17.58 29.39 8.71
C GLU A 24 16.78 28.12 8.46
N TYR A 25 16.53 27.35 9.52
CA TYR A 25 15.52 26.32 9.48
C TYR A 25 14.20 27.06 9.23
N LYS A 26 13.76 27.07 7.97
CA LYS A 26 12.41 27.46 7.62
C LYS A 26 11.55 26.25 7.98
N PRO A 27 10.82 26.25 9.12
CA PRO A 27 9.88 25.18 9.38
C PRO A 27 8.97 25.05 8.16
N ALA A 28 8.73 23.83 7.72
CA ALA A 28 7.74 23.58 6.68
C ALA A 28 6.46 24.33 7.08
N PRO A 29 5.83 25.09 6.17
CA PRO A 29 4.63 25.85 6.50
C PRO A 29 3.61 24.88 7.10
N SER A 30 3.38 24.99 8.41
CA SER A 30 2.38 24.24 9.15
C SER A 30 1.02 24.70 8.66
N GLY A 31 0.53 24.11 7.57
CA GLY A 31 -0.71 24.59 6.95
C GLY A 31 -1.06 23.97 5.60
N VAL A 32 -0.14 23.26 4.94
CA VAL A 32 -0.51 22.43 3.79
C VAL A 32 -0.31 20.99 4.22
N ALA A 33 -1.39 20.32 4.60
CA ALA A 33 -1.40 18.87 4.70
C ALA A 33 -0.84 18.34 3.38
N ALA A 34 0.27 17.59 3.44
CA ALA A 34 0.78 16.91 2.25
C ALA A 34 -0.40 16.12 1.64
N PRO A 35 -0.54 16.09 0.30
CA PRO A 35 -1.56 15.25 -0.31
C PRO A 35 -1.37 13.84 0.28
N PRO A 36 -2.44 13.24 0.82
CA PRO A 36 -2.29 12.00 1.53
C PRO A 36 -1.71 10.96 0.56
N PRO A 37 -0.81 10.07 1.02
CA PRO A 37 -0.17 9.12 0.13
C PRO A 37 -1.27 8.32 -0.59
N THR A 38 -1.17 8.24 -1.92
CA THR A 38 -2.12 7.50 -2.76
C THR A 38 -1.52 6.21 -3.30
N ASN A 39 -0.18 6.08 -3.27
CA ASN A 39 0.56 4.88 -3.64
C ASN A 39 1.60 4.59 -2.55
N VAL A 40 1.54 3.39 -2.00
CA VAL A 40 2.42 2.91 -0.91
C VAL A 40 3.20 1.65 -1.29
N GLY A 41 2.98 1.09 -2.49
CA GLY A 41 3.61 -0.15 -2.94
C GLY A 41 3.37 -1.35 -2.02
N GLY A 42 4.35 -2.26 -1.93
CA GLY A 42 4.32 -3.39 -0.99
C GLY A 42 3.56 -4.62 -1.48
N TYR A 43 3.39 -4.75 -2.80
CA TYR A 43 2.74 -5.88 -3.45
C TYR A 43 3.58 -6.49 -4.59
N ASP A 44 4.90 -6.25 -4.60
CA ASP A 44 5.81 -6.77 -5.63
C ASP A 44 5.82 -8.30 -5.69
N GLU A 45 5.74 -8.96 -4.54
CA GLU A 45 5.63 -10.43 -4.45
C GLU A 45 4.39 -10.96 -5.20
N LEU A 46 3.26 -10.25 -5.10
CA LEU A 46 2.05 -10.60 -5.84
C LEU A 46 2.24 -10.37 -7.35
N LEU A 47 2.87 -9.27 -7.75
CA LEU A 47 3.15 -9.01 -9.17
C LEU A 47 4.05 -10.10 -9.75
N ASN A 48 5.11 -10.47 -9.03
CA ASN A 48 6.03 -11.53 -9.44
C ASN A 48 5.31 -12.87 -9.55
N TYR A 49 4.47 -13.23 -8.58
CA TYR A 49 3.69 -14.48 -8.60
C TYR A 49 2.86 -14.62 -9.88
N PHE A 50 2.23 -13.54 -10.34
CA PHE A 50 1.44 -13.55 -11.58
C PHE A 50 2.32 -13.46 -12.83
N GLN A 51 3.39 -12.67 -12.81
CA GLN A 51 4.33 -12.57 -13.93
C GLN A 51 5.01 -13.91 -14.24
N GLU A 52 5.41 -14.68 -13.22
CA GLU A 52 5.95 -16.04 -13.37
C GLU A 52 4.98 -16.99 -14.07
N ARG A 53 3.68 -16.70 -14.01
CA ARG A 53 2.59 -17.43 -14.67
C ARG A 53 2.17 -16.81 -16.00
N GLY A 54 2.93 -15.82 -16.50
CA GLY A 54 2.65 -15.13 -17.75
C GLY A 54 1.44 -14.19 -17.70
N GLN A 55 1.00 -13.79 -16.50
CA GLN A 55 -0.15 -12.92 -16.31
C GLN A 55 0.29 -11.53 -15.83
N ALA A 56 -0.28 -10.49 -16.44
CA ALA A 56 -0.08 -9.12 -15.99
C ALA A 56 -1.21 -8.71 -15.04
N LEU A 57 -0.85 -7.95 -14.01
CA LEU A 57 -1.80 -7.44 -13.02
C LEU A 57 -1.79 -5.91 -13.03
N PRO A 58 -2.42 -5.27 -14.05
CA PRO A 58 -2.55 -3.82 -14.06
C PRO A 58 -3.34 -3.35 -12.84
N ARG A 59 -3.02 -2.20 -12.28
CA ARG A 59 -3.75 -1.63 -11.13
C ARG A 59 -5.14 -1.15 -11.53
N LYS A 60 -6.08 -2.07 -11.65
CA LYS A 60 -7.48 -1.85 -12.01
C LYS A 60 -8.38 -2.91 -11.37
N ALA A 61 -9.68 -2.63 -11.36
CA ALA A 61 -10.69 -3.52 -10.80
C ALA A 61 -10.68 -4.91 -11.44
N GLU A 62 -10.42 -5.03 -12.75
CA GLU A 62 -10.42 -6.32 -13.45
C GLU A 62 -9.33 -7.28 -12.93
N SER A 63 -8.26 -6.73 -12.36
CA SER A 63 -7.18 -7.51 -11.77
C SER A 63 -7.56 -8.10 -10.41
N LEU A 64 -8.55 -7.54 -9.71
CA LEU A 64 -9.11 -8.16 -8.50
C LEU A 64 -9.79 -9.47 -8.85
N ALA A 65 -10.57 -9.50 -9.93
CA ALA A 65 -11.18 -10.73 -10.43
C ALA A 65 -10.15 -11.76 -10.89
N ALA A 66 -8.99 -11.31 -11.41
CA ALA A 66 -7.88 -12.21 -11.75
C ALA A 66 -7.28 -12.87 -10.50
N ILE A 67 -7.09 -12.10 -9.42
CA ILE A 67 -6.67 -12.62 -8.12
C ILE A 67 -7.70 -13.62 -7.57
N ASP A 68 -8.99 -13.27 -7.60
CA ASP A 68 -10.06 -14.14 -7.14
C ASP A 68 -10.09 -15.48 -7.90
N ARG A 69 -9.90 -15.46 -9.23
CA ARG A 69 -9.80 -16.67 -10.05
C ARG A 69 -8.59 -17.51 -9.67
N ALA A 70 -7.43 -16.89 -9.42
CA ALA A 70 -6.23 -17.61 -9.02
C ALA A 70 -6.38 -18.27 -7.64
N ILE A 71 -7.01 -17.58 -6.68
CA ILE A 71 -7.34 -18.14 -5.36
C ILE A 71 -8.26 -19.35 -5.50
N ASN A 72 -9.31 -19.24 -6.33
CA ASN A 72 -10.24 -20.36 -6.57
C ASN A 72 -9.58 -21.54 -7.29
N ALA A 73 -8.66 -21.27 -8.22
CA ALA A 73 -7.95 -22.31 -8.98
C ALA A 73 -6.95 -23.11 -8.12
N ALA A 74 -6.48 -22.55 -7.01
CA ALA A 74 -5.54 -23.24 -6.11
C ALA A 74 -6.20 -24.41 -5.37
N GLY A 75 -7.53 -24.42 -5.21
CA GLY A 75 -8.27 -25.53 -4.60
C GLY A 75 -7.69 -25.96 -3.25
N ASP A 76 -7.45 -27.27 -3.10
CA ASP A 76 -6.95 -27.88 -1.87
C ASP A 76 -5.46 -27.61 -1.59
N GLU A 77 -4.65 -27.29 -2.61
CA GLU A 77 -3.25 -26.89 -2.42
C GLU A 77 -3.15 -25.54 -1.70
N GLY A 78 -4.21 -24.72 -1.81
CA GLY A 78 -4.31 -23.42 -1.18
C GLY A 78 -3.50 -22.36 -1.91
N PHE A 79 -4.00 -21.13 -1.88
CA PHE A 79 -3.26 -19.98 -2.39
C PHE A 79 -2.20 -19.57 -1.34
N PRO A 80 -0.98 -19.13 -1.74
CA PRO A 80 0.08 -18.83 -0.78
C PRO A 80 -0.33 -17.79 0.27
N ALA A 81 -0.28 -18.16 1.55
CA ALA A 81 -0.81 -17.35 2.64
C ALA A 81 0.03 -16.08 2.89
N GLU A 82 1.32 -16.13 2.58
CA GLU A 82 2.24 -14.99 2.61
C GLU A 82 1.81 -13.86 1.68
N LEU A 83 1.07 -14.17 0.60
CA LEU A 83 0.56 -13.17 -0.34
C LEU A 83 -0.65 -12.40 0.22
N ALA A 84 -1.16 -12.71 1.40
CA ALA A 84 -2.28 -11.98 2.01
C ALA A 84 -2.00 -10.48 2.13
N ARG A 85 -0.81 -10.10 2.62
CA ARG A 85 -0.43 -8.69 2.74
C ARG A 85 -0.25 -8.04 1.37
N PRO A 86 0.54 -8.59 0.43
CA PRO A 86 0.60 -8.12 -0.95
C PRO A 86 -0.78 -7.94 -1.63
N ILE A 87 -1.70 -8.89 -1.47
CA ILE A 87 -3.07 -8.78 -1.99
C ILE A 87 -3.78 -7.58 -1.37
N GLY A 88 -3.72 -7.41 -0.05
CA GLY A 88 -4.30 -6.26 0.63
C GLY A 88 -3.72 -4.93 0.13
N MET A 89 -2.40 -4.85 -0.01
CA MET A 89 -1.75 -3.64 -0.50
C MET A 89 -2.16 -3.30 -1.94
N PHE A 90 -2.23 -4.29 -2.83
CA PHE A 90 -2.73 -4.11 -4.19
C PHE A 90 -4.19 -3.66 -4.20
N TYR A 91 -5.04 -4.30 -3.39
CA TYR A 91 -6.45 -3.93 -3.25
C TYR A 91 -6.63 -2.47 -2.80
N GLY A 92 -5.84 -2.03 -1.81
CA GLY A 92 -5.83 -0.64 -1.38
C GLY A 92 -5.39 0.34 -2.47
N ASP A 93 -4.39 -0.03 -3.28
CA ASP A 93 -3.93 0.84 -4.38
C ASP A 93 -4.97 0.93 -5.51
N VAL A 94 -5.74 -0.13 -5.75
CA VAL A 94 -6.89 -0.09 -6.66
C VAL A 94 -7.98 0.84 -6.12
N LEU A 95 -8.25 0.83 -4.81
CA LEU A 95 -9.22 1.73 -4.18
C LEU A 95 -8.80 3.21 -4.31
N THR A 96 -7.58 3.56 -3.90
CA THR A 96 -7.07 4.94 -3.97
C THR A 96 -6.95 5.44 -5.41
N HIS A 97 -6.71 4.55 -6.36
CA HIS A 97 -6.65 4.91 -7.78
C HIS A 97 -8.04 5.11 -8.40
N THR A 98 -9.05 4.39 -7.93
CA THR A 98 -10.39 4.40 -8.55
C THR A 98 -11.33 5.40 -7.90
N ILE A 99 -11.22 5.62 -6.60
CA ILE A 99 -12.17 6.43 -5.83
C ILE A 99 -11.56 7.81 -5.57
N PRO A 100 -12.13 8.90 -6.14
CA PRO A 100 -11.65 10.24 -5.88
C PRO A 100 -11.71 10.59 -4.38
N GLY A 101 -10.58 11.06 -3.84
CA GLY A 101 -10.47 11.42 -2.42
C GLY A 101 -10.13 10.26 -1.48
N ALA A 102 -10.13 9.01 -1.99
CA ALA A 102 -9.65 7.88 -1.21
C ALA A 102 -8.14 7.99 -0.98
N HIS A 103 -7.70 7.67 0.23
CA HIS A 103 -6.31 7.83 0.62
C HIS A 103 -5.91 6.90 1.76
N TRP A 104 -4.61 6.63 1.85
CA TRP A 104 -4.08 5.77 2.91
C TRP A 104 -4.08 6.49 4.27
N GLU A 105 -4.50 5.76 5.30
CA GLU A 105 -4.34 6.16 6.70
C GLU A 105 -2.92 5.81 7.15
N VAL A 106 -2.23 6.76 7.78
CA VAL A 106 -0.93 6.50 8.41
C VAL A 106 -1.21 5.83 9.75
N VAL A 107 -0.92 4.54 9.86
CA VAL A 107 -1.17 3.74 11.06
C VAL A 107 0.17 3.46 11.75
N GLU A 108 0.36 3.95 12.97
CA GLU A 108 1.56 3.67 13.78
C GLU A 108 1.60 2.20 14.24
N GLU A 109 0.43 1.63 14.56
CA GLU A 109 0.26 0.22 14.94
C GLU A 109 -1.06 -0.33 14.36
N GLY A 110 -0.99 -1.37 13.53
CA GLY A 110 -2.18 -2.03 12.96
C GLY A 110 -2.02 -2.44 11.51
N TYR A 111 -3.13 -2.83 10.89
CA TYR A 111 -3.17 -3.13 9.45
C TYR A 111 -3.33 -1.84 8.64
N PRO A 112 -2.72 -1.77 7.44
CA PRO A 112 -2.92 -0.67 6.50
C PRO A 112 -4.40 -0.45 6.20
N ARG A 113 -4.82 0.82 6.23
CA ARG A 113 -6.20 1.22 5.97
C ARG A 113 -6.29 2.26 4.86
N VAL A 114 -7.37 2.20 4.10
CA VAL A 114 -7.73 3.21 3.11
C VAL A 114 -9.02 3.87 3.54
N HIS A 115 -8.96 5.18 3.79
CA HIS A 115 -10.16 6.00 3.92
C HIS A 115 -10.79 6.18 2.56
N ILE A 116 -12.08 5.88 2.47
CA ILE A 116 -12.85 5.96 1.23
C ILE A 116 -13.73 7.21 1.26
N THR A 117 -14.34 7.47 2.40
CA THR A 117 -15.19 8.63 2.66
C THR A 117 -14.90 9.17 4.06
N ARG A 118 -15.70 10.14 4.53
CA ARG A 118 -15.56 10.66 5.90
C ARG A 118 -15.91 9.63 6.95
N SER A 119 -16.82 8.70 6.63
CA SER A 119 -17.35 7.71 7.58
C SER A 119 -16.88 6.29 7.30
N ALA A 120 -16.33 6.01 6.12
CA ALA A 120 -15.89 4.67 5.72
C ALA A 120 -14.37 4.58 5.54
N ALA A 121 -13.78 3.56 6.19
CA ALA A 121 -12.40 3.14 6.01
C ALA A 121 -12.34 1.62 5.85
N VAL A 122 -11.39 1.14 5.04
CA VAL A 122 -11.24 -0.28 4.73
C VAL A 122 -9.88 -0.77 5.22
N ASP A 123 -9.88 -1.81 6.04
CA ASP A 123 -8.69 -2.56 6.42
C ASP A 123 -8.35 -3.58 5.33
N VAL A 124 -7.39 -3.22 4.48
CA VAL A 124 -7.19 -3.91 3.20
C VAL A 124 -6.55 -5.29 3.38
N VAL A 125 -5.73 -5.46 4.41
CA VAL A 125 -5.11 -6.75 4.71
C VAL A 125 -6.13 -7.69 5.35
N ARG A 126 -7.05 -7.20 6.18
CA ARG A 126 -8.16 -8.01 6.69
C ARG A 126 -9.09 -8.50 5.57
N VAL A 127 -9.37 -7.67 4.57
CA VAL A 127 -10.15 -8.08 3.39
C VAL A 127 -9.46 -9.24 2.68
N ALA A 128 -8.15 -9.13 2.44
CA ALA A 128 -7.37 -10.18 1.79
C ALA A 128 -7.29 -11.49 2.62
N LEU A 129 -7.05 -11.38 3.93
CA LEU A 129 -7.06 -12.53 4.85
C LEU A 129 -8.43 -13.22 4.86
N GLY A 130 -9.51 -12.44 4.91
CA GLY A 130 -10.87 -12.97 4.83
C GLY A 130 -11.09 -13.74 3.53
N ARG A 131 -10.67 -13.16 2.40
CA ARG A 131 -10.79 -13.82 1.10
C ARG A 131 -10.01 -15.13 0.99
N LEU A 132 -8.84 -15.22 1.60
CA LEU A 132 -8.03 -16.45 1.60
C LEU A 132 -8.59 -17.51 2.56
N ALA A 133 -9.31 -17.09 3.61
CA ALA A 133 -9.90 -17.99 4.60
C ALA A 133 -11.25 -18.57 4.18
N ILE A 134 -12.08 -17.78 3.47
CA ILE A 134 -13.42 -18.17 3.04
C ILE A 134 -13.67 -17.80 1.58
N ALA A 135 -14.54 -18.55 0.90
CA ALA A 135 -14.79 -18.38 -0.53
C ALA A 135 -15.42 -17.02 -0.89
N GLU A 136 -16.29 -16.51 -0.02
CA GLU A 136 -17.04 -15.28 -0.24
C GLU A 136 -17.03 -14.41 1.03
N PRO A 137 -17.01 -13.07 0.92
CA PRO A 137 -17.05 -12.28 -0.32
C PRO A 137 -15.71 -12.23 -1.07
N THR A 138 -15.76 -12.22 -2.42
CA THR A 138 -14.58 -12.02 -3.28
C THR A 138 -13.94 -10.63 -3.13
N LEU A 139 -12.70 -10.42 -3.60
CA LEU A 139 -12.10 -9.07 -3.65
C LEU A 139 -12.91 -8.15 -4.55
N GLU A 140 -13.36 -8.65 -5.71
CA GLU A 140 -14.23 -7.90 -6.62
C GLU A 140 -15.55 -7.49 -5.97
N GLN A 141 -16.18 -8.37 -5.20
CA GLN A 141 -17.42 -8.05 -4.49
C GLN A 141 -17.20 -7.04 -3.36
N ASN A 142 -16.12 -7.17 -2.59
CA ASN A 142 -15.76 -6.16 -1.59
C ASN A 142 -15.54 -4.80 -2.25
N PHE A 143 -14.85 -4.76 -3.40
CA PHE A 143 -14.63 -3.53 -4.15
C PHE A 143 -15.96 -2.93 -4.64
N ALA A 144 -16.84 -3.74 -5.22
CA ALA A 144 -18.16 -3.30 -5.66
C ALA A 144 -19.00 -2.75 -4.48
N HIS A 145 -18.95 -3.41 -3.32
CA HIS A 145 -19.62 -2.93 -2.11
C HIS A 145 -19.10 -1.56 -1.67
N VAL A 146 -17.77 -1.35 -1.69
CA VAL A 146 -17.18 -0.04 -1.36
C VAL A 146 -17.65 1.04 -2.35
N LEU A 147 -17.75 0.74 -3.64
CA LEU A 147 -18.30 1.69 -4.63
C LEU A 147 -19.77 2.04 -4.36
N GLU A 148 -20.58 1.09 -3.88
CA GLU A 148 -21.96 1.37 -3.47
C GLU A 148 -22.01 2.29 -2.25
N VAL A 149 -21.11 2.10 -1.28
CA VAL A 149 -21.01 2.99 -0.10
C VAL A 149 -20.68 4.41 -0.52
N VAL A 150 -19.68 4.59 -1.40
CA VAL A 150 -19.30 5.91 -1.95
C VAL A 150 -20.48 6.59 -2.63
N ARG A 151 -21.24 5.85 -3.45
CA ARG A 151 -22.39 6.43 -4.17
C ARG A 151 -23.55 6.85 -3.26
N ARG A 152 -23.62 6.30 -2.05
CA ARG A 152 -24.69 6.59 -1.08
C ARG A 152 -24.32 7.72 -0.12
N GLU A 153 -23.05 8.08 -0.04
CA GLU A 153 -22.57 9.17 0.80
C GLU A 153 -22.56 10.48 -0.02
N PRO A 154 -23.34 11.50 0.39
CA PRO A 154 -23.52 12.75 -0.38
C PRO A 154 -22.33 13.70 -0.31
#